data_AF-A0A2A4R754-F1
#
_entry.id   AF-A0A2A4R754-F1
#
_cell.length_a   1.000
_cell.length_b   1.000
_cell.length_c   1.000
_cell.angle_alpha   90.00
_cell.angle_beta   90.00
_cell.angle_gamma   90.00
#
_symmetry.space_group_name_H-M   'P 1'
#
loop_
_entity.id
_entity.type
_entity.pdbx_description
1 polymer ?
#
loop_
_entity_poly.entity_id
_entity_poly.type
_entity_poly.pdbx_seq_one_letter_code
_entity_poly.pdbx_strand_id
1 'polypeptide(L)' 'MKKFAEMVTIKRKKRMEKVDQFDPKTRALIHEYGLSVVQSFVDVGIKNPKHIKHLVETVLNEFSPTRGSFSIQGIRNENI' A
#
# COMPACT_ATOMS: atom_id res chain seq x y z
N MET A 1 28.84 4.50 -12.44
CA MET A 1 27.58 3.89 -11.95
C MET A 1 26.60 4.88 -11.28
N LYS A 2 26.69 6.22 -11.50
CA LYS A 2 25.85 7.22 -10.80
C LYS A 2 24.43 7.43 -11.40
N LYS A 3 24.28 7.27 -12.72
CA LYS A 3 23.02 7.56 -13.45
C LYS A 3 21.80 6.72 -13.00
N PHE A 4 22.01 5.45 -12.64
CA PHE A 4 20.91 4.58 -12.21
C PHE A 4 20.39 4.97 -10.82
N ALA A 5 21.30 5.22 -9.87
CA ALA A 5 20.94 5.65 -8.52
C ALA A 5 20.17 7.00 -8.56
N GLU A 6 20.63 7.95 -9.37
CA GLU A 6 19.95 9.24 -9.59
C GLU A 6 18.54 9.07 -10.18
N MET A 7 18.36 8.14 -11.12
CA MET A 7 17.03 7.86 -11.67
C MET A 7 16.08 7.29 -10.60
N VAL A 8 16.58 6.40 -9.74
CA VAL A 8 15.80 5.80 -8.64
C VAL A 8 15.40 6.87 -7.61
N THR A 9 16.32 7.77 -7.25
CA THR A 9 16.00 8.84 -6.29
C THR A 9 14.96 9.81 -6.83
N ILE A 10 15.05 10.20 -8.11
CA ILE A 10 14.03 11.03 -8.77
C ILE A 10 12.66 10.33 -8.75
N LYS A 11 12.60 9.05 -9.09
CA LYS A 11 11.34 8.27 -9.07
C LYS A 11 10.77 8.13 -7.65
N ARG A 12 11.63 7.97 -6.64
CA ARG A 12 11.21 7.91 -5.23
C ARG A 12 10.66 9.25 -4.77
N LYS A 13 11.34 10.35 -5.10
CA LYS A 13 10.90 11.71 -4.75
C LYS A 13 9.50 12.00 -5.31
N LYS A 14 9.30 11.79 -6.61
CA LYS A 14 7.98 11.98 -7.26
C LYS A 14 6.88 11.13 -6.63
N ARG A 15 7.23 9.94 -6.13
CA ARG A 15 6.26 9.08 -5.43
C ARG A 15 5.88 9.66 -4.07
N MET A 16 6.85 10.16 -3.31
CA MET A 16 6.58 10.78 -2.01
C MET A 16 5.80 12.08 -2.16
N GLU A 17 6.11 12.90 -3.16
CA GLU A 17 5.32 14.09 -3.50
C GLU A 17 3.84 13.75 -3.74
N LYS A 18 3.52 12.59 -4.34
CA LYS A 18 2.14 12.11 -4.47
C LYS A 18 1.54 11.64 -3.15
N VAL A 19 2.31 10.91 -2.33
CA VAL A 19 1.84 10.42 -1.03
C VAL A 19 1.52 11.58 -0.07
N ASP A 20 2.27 12.67 -0.17
CA ASP A 20 2.08 13.86 0.66
C ASP A 20 0.78 14.62 0.34
N GLN A 21 0.18 14.40 -0.84
CA GLN A 21 -1.11 14.99 -1.22
C GLN A 21 -2.30 14.35 -0.50
N PHE A 22 -2.12 13.16 0.09
CA PHE A 22 -3.16 12.47 0.84
C PHE A 22 -3.24 12.93 2.29
N ASP A 23 -4.43 12.84 2.87
CA ASP A 23 -4.65 13.07 4.29
C ASP A 23 -3.88 12.04 5.15
N PRO A 24 -3.60 12.35 6.43
CA PRO A 24 -2.78 11.48 7.28
C PRO A 24 -3.30 10.05 7.42
N LYS A 25 -4.62 9.83 7.38
CA LYS A 25 -5.21 8.49 7.53
C LYS A 25 -5.03 7.68 6.26
N THR A 26 -5.31 8.27 5.09
CA THR A 26 -5.06 7.62 3.80
C THR A 26 -3.57 7.36 3.59
N ARG A 27 -2.70 8.26 4.04
CA ARG A 27 -1.25 8.08 4.03
C ARG A 27 -0.81 6.86 4.84
N ALA A 28 -1.37 6.66 6.04
CA ALA A 28 -1.10 5.48 6.85
C ALA A 28 -1.44 4.19 6.07
N LEU A 29 -2.58 4.15 5.37
CA LEU A 29 -2.95 3.01 4.53
C LEU A 29 -2.00 2.82 3.34
N ILE A 30 -1.49 3.91 2.75
CA ILE A 30 -0.49 3.82 1.67
C ILE A 30 0.81 3.18 2.19
N HIS A 31 1.21 3.46 3.42
CA HIS A 31 2.37 2.82 4.03
C HIS A 31 2.12 1.35 4.36
N GLU A 32 0.88 0.95 4.67
CA GLU A 32 0.51 -0.43 4.99
C GLU A 32 0.27 -1.30 3.75
N TYR A 33 -0.51 -0.82 2.78
CA TYR A 33 -0.97 -1.57 1.61
C TYR A 33 -0.30 -1.16 0.29
N GLY A 34 0.42 -0.04 0.28
CA GLY A 34 1.08 0.49 -0.91
C GLY A 34 0.24 1.51 -1.69
N LEU A 35 0.94 2.46 -2.33
CA LEU A 35 0.32 3.57 -3.06
C LEU A 35 -0.61 3.09 -4.19
N SER A 36 -0.19 2.10 -4.97
CA SER A 36 -0.98 1.65 -6.12
C SER A 36 -2.36 1.13 -5.71
N VAL A 37 -2.41 0.34 -4.63
CA VAL A 37 -3.66 -0.27 -4.14
C VAL A 37 -4.60 0.82 -3.64
N VAL A 38 -4.12 1.69 -2.75
CA VAL A 38 -4.93 2.77 -2.18
C VAL A 38 -5.38 3.76 -3.26
N GLN A 39 -4.49 4.10 -4.21
CA GLN A 39 -4.81 4.98 -5.33
C GLN A 39 -5.96 4.41 -6.18
N SER A 40 -5.95 3.11 -6.48
CA SER A 40 -7.03 2.48 -7.26
C SER A 40 -8.40 2.62 -6.59
N PHE A 41 -8.47 2.55 -5.25
CA PHE A 41 -9.72 2.81 -4.53
C PHE A 41 -10.16 4.27 -4.62
N VAL A 42 -9.21 5.20 -4.52
CA VAL A 42 -9.49 6.63 -4.63
C VAL A 42 -9.95 7.00 -6.05
N ASP A 43 -9.34 6.41 -7.07
CA ASP A 43 -9.66 6.64 -8.49
C ASP A 43 -11.09 6.19 -8.83
N VAL A 44 -11.60 5.13 -8.19
CA VAL A 44 -12.99 4.68 -8.32
C VAL A 44 -13.96 5.40 -7.36
N GLY A 45 -13.48 6.41 -6.62
CA GLY A 45 -14.30 7.28 -5.78
C GLY A 45 -14.44 6.85 -4.32
N ILE A 46 -13.77 5.78 -3.88
CA ILE A 46 -13.78 5.35 -2.47
C ILE A 46 -12.76 6.19 -1.70
N LYS A 47 -13.26 7.20 -0.99
CA LYS A 47 -12.43 8.19 -0.27
C LYS A 47 -12.34 7.94 1.23
N ASN A 48 -13.18 7.08 1.80
CA ASN A 48 -13.17 6.81 3.25
C ASN A 48 -12.07 5.79 3.59
N PRO A 49 -11.04 6.15 4.38
CA PRO A 49 -9.95 5.24 4.73
C PRO A 49 -10.43 3.94 5.39
N LYS A 50 -11.49 4.00 6.20
CA LYS A 50 -12.04 2.79 6.85
C LYS A 50 -12.60 1.80 5.83
N HIS A 51 -13.23 2.30 4.76
CA HIS A 51 -13.78 1.44 3.71
C HIS A 51 -12.66 0.82 2.89
N ILE A 52 -11.64 1.61 2.54
CA ILE A 52 -10.46 1.12 1.82
C ILE A 52 -9.80 -0.01 2.62
N LYS A 53 -9.54 0.23 3.91
CA LYS A 53 -8.98 -0.78 4.81
C LYS A 53 -9.82 -2.06 4.85
N HIS A 54 -11.12 -1.92 5.10
CA HIS A 54 -12.01 -3.06 5.17
C HIS A 54 -12.06 -3.86 3.86
N LEU A 55 -12.11 -3.19 2.71
CA LEU A 55 -12.13 -3.87 1.41
C LEU A 55 -10.83 -4.63 1.14
N VAL A 56 -9.68 -4.01 1.45
CA VAL A 56 -8.37 -4.67 1.32
C VAL A 56 -8.29 -5.88 2.23
N GLU A 57 -8.64 -5.74 3.51
CA GLU A 57 -8.62 -6.83 4.49
C GLU A 57 -9.60 -7.94 4.12
N THR A 58 -10.80 -7.62 3.65
CA THR A 58 -11.79 -8.61 3.19
C THR A 58 -11.24 -9.46 2.06
N VAL A 59 -10.62 -8.86 1.04
CA VAL A 59 -9.99 -9.60 -0.05
C VAL A 59 -8.83 -10.45 0.48
N LEU A 60 -7.94 -9.87 1.30
CA LEU A 60 -6.81 -10.62 1.86
C LEU A 60 -7.23 -11.81 2.74
N ASN A 61 -8.33 -11.66 3.50
CA ASN A 61 -8.91 -12.72 4.32
C ASN A 61 -9.60 -13.79 3.47
N GLU A 62 -10.32 -13.39 2.41
CA GLU A 62 -10.99 -14.31 1.48
C GLU A 62 -9.99 -15.24 0.77
N PHE A 63 -8.84 -14.69 0.36
CA PHE A 63 -7.78 -15.47 -0.27
C PHE A 63 -6.90 -16.26 0.73
N SER A 64 -7.13 -16.17 2.05
CA SER A 64 -6.37 -16.92 3.06
C SER A 64 -7.27 -17.50 4.16
N PRO A 65 -7.96 -18.64 3.92
CA PRO A 65 -8.86 -19.25 4.90
C PRO A 65 -8.17 -19.78 6.18
N THR A 66 -6.84 -19.69 6.29
CA THR A 66 -6.06 -20.14 7.46
C THR A 66 -5.17 -19.08 8.11
N ARG A 67 -5.24 -17.80 7.73
CA ARG A 67 -4.47 -16.74 8.42
C ARG A 67 -5.38 -15.81 9.18
N GLY A 68 -5.45 -16.03 10.51
CA GLY A 68 -5.95 -15.04 11.45
C GLY A 68 -5.30 -13.68 11.17
N SER A 69 -6.17 -12.72 10.84
CA SER A 69 -5.92 -11.30 10.60
C SER A 69 -4.72 -10.73 11.37
N PHE A 70 -3.59 -10.56 10.69
CA PHE A 70 -2.56 -9.55 11.00
C PHE A 70 -1.85 -9.17 9.69
N SER A 71 -2.31 -8.08 9.05
CA SER A 71 -1.74 -7.57 7.81
C SER A 71 -0.26 -7.14 7.98
N ILE A 72 0.67 -7.82 7.28
CA ILE A 72 2.04 -7.39 6.94
C ILE A 72 2.39 -8.01 5.57
N GLN A 73 1.65 -7.69 4.50
CA GLN A 73 1.85 -8.11 3.09
C GLN A 73 2.40 -9.53 2.74
N GLY A 74 2.24 -10.53 3.61
CA GLY A 74 2.69 -11.91 3.38
C GLY A 74 4.07 -12.20 3.97
N ILE A 75 4.09 -12.77 5.18
CA ILE A 75 5.30 -13.29 5.83
C ILE A 75 5.93 -14.36 4.92
N ARG A 76 7.10 -14.04 4.34
CA ARG A 76 8.05 -14.99 3.75
C ARG A 76 8.61 -15.86 4.88
N ASN A 77 8.20 -17.11 4.95
CA ASN A 77 8.95 -18.17 5.64
C ASN A 77 9.05 -19.36 4.70
N GLU A 78 10.11 -19.40 3.90
CA GLU A 78 10.71 -20.67 3.46
C GLU A 78 12.22 -20.45 3.40
N ASN A 79 12.90 -20.89 4.47
CA ASN A 79 14.24 -21.50 4.54
C ASN A 79 14.85 -21.29 5.94
N ILE A 80 14.42 -22.13 6.87
CA ILE A 80 15.32 -22.78 7.85
C ILE A 80 15.26 -24.27 7.52
#